data_AF-A0A950LCN6-F1
#
_entry.id   AF-A0A950LCN6-F1
#
_cell.length_a   1.000
_cell.length_b   1.000
_cell.length_c   1.000
_cell.angle_alpha   90.00
_cell.angle_beta   90.00
_cell.angle_gamma   90.00
#
_symmetry.space_group_name_H-M   'P 1'
#
loop_
_entity.id
_entity.type
_entity.pdbx_description
1 polymer ?
#
loop_
_entity_poly.entity_id
_entity_poly.type
_entity_poly.pdbx_seq_one_letter_code
_entity_poly.pdbx_strand_id
1 'polypeptide(L)'
;MQGTWFLNGTLLDTLIGQSYRAENNPNFPPGSGLNGTVSDVVARATLAPTDWLDMTYRTRLDKNNFDTRFADALATVGVPKFRVTAGYIYSTYNPYTYYDQPPPPPVGSGFYTPRNEITLGAATSFSQYRLAAYLRRDLATNQMVGVGATGAYENECFIFDVKFFRRYTSIENDHGATTVLFQLTFKTIGQFGFHAF
;
A
#
# COMPACT_ATOMS: atom_id res chain seq x y z
N MET A 1 -9.33 19.12 8.78
CA MET A 1 -10.44 19.58 7.91
C MET A 1 -10.62 18.54 6.82
N GLN A 2 -11.87 18.21 6.49
CA GLN A 2 -12.20 17.31 5.39
C GLN A 2 -13.37 17.92 4.61
N GLY A 3 -13.41 17.68 3.31
CA GLY A 3 -14.47 18.14 2.45
C GLY A 3 -14.68 17.17 1.30
N THR A 4 -15.95 16.98 0.94
CA THR A 4 -16.35 16.10 -0.16
C THR A 4 -17.26 16.91 -1.10
N TRP A 5 -16.94 16.91 -2.39
CA TRP A 5 -17.69 17.61 -3.42
C TRP A 5 -18.08 16.65 -4.54
N PHE A 6 -19.29 16.84 -5.04
CA PHE A 6 -19.81 16.14 -6.21
C PHE A 6 -20.13 17.18 -7.28
N LEU A 7 -19.38 17.17 -8.39
CA LEU A 7 -19.49 18.15 -9.47
C LEU A 7 -19.65 17.41 -10.79
N ASN A 8 -20.84 17.50 -11.42
CA ASN A 8 -21.11 16.89 -12.74
C ASN A 8 -20.70 15.39 -12.84
N GLY A 9 -21.00 14.60 -11.80
CA GLY A 9 -20.64 13.17 -11.76
C GLY A 9 -19.19 12.88 -11.32
N THR A 10 -18.36 13.91 -11.15
CA THR A 10 -17.04 13.80 -10.52
C THR A 10 -17.15 13.87 -9.01
N LEU A 11 -16.57 12.89 -8.32
CA LEU A 11 -16.32 12.92 -6.88
C LEU A 11 -14.93 13.47 -6.61
N LEU A 12 -14.84 14.47 -5.73
CA LEU A 12 -13.60 14.96 -5.13
C LEU A 12 -13.74 14.90 -3.61
N ASP A 13 -12.91 14.11 -2.95
CA ASP A 13 -12.78 14.06 -1.49
C ASP A 13 -11.40 14.57 -1.09
N THR A 14 -11.32 15.55 -0.18
CA THR A 14 -10.04 16.05 0.31
C THR A 14 -10.00 16.13 1.83
N LEU A 15 -8.80 15.96 2.36
CA LEU A 15 -8.52 16.10 3.78
C LEU A 15 -7.17 16.81 3.93
N ILE A 16 -7.11 17.72 4.89
CA ILE A 16 -5.87 18.32 5.38
C ILE A 16 -5.92 18.38 6.90
N GLY A 17 -4.84 17.98 7.55
CA GLY A 17 -4.80 17.84 9.00
C GLY A 17 -3.43 18.14 9.57
N GLN A 18 -3.45 18.66 10.79
CA GLN A 18 -2.28 18.85 11.63
C GLN A 18 -2.72 18.72 13.09
N SER A 19 -1.86 18.17 13.94
CA SER A 19 -2.12 17.99 15.37
C SER A 19 -1.19 18.88 16.20
N TYR A 20 -1.75 19.41 17.29
CA TYR A 20 -1.05 20.25 18.26
C TYR A 20 -1.20 19.62 19.64
N ARG A 21 -0.13 19.69 20.44
CA ARG A 21 -0.06 19.17 21.80
C ARG A 21 0.57 20.19 22.71
N ALA A 22 0.14 20.21 23.97
CA ALA A 22 0.71 21.07 24.99
C ALA A 22 2.15 20.68 25.36
N GLU A 23 2.43 19.38 25.40
CA GLU A 23 3.73 18.83 25.80
C GLU A 23 4.34 17.96 24.71
N ASN A 24 5.68 17.92 24.70
CA ASN A 24 6.42 17.03 23.82
C ASN A 24 6.37 15.60 24.37
N ASN A 25 6.18 14.62 23.50
CA ASN A 25 6.26 13.20 23.86
C ASN A 25 7.46 12.55 23.13
N PRO A 26 8.53 12.21 23.86
CA PRO A 26 9.73 11.61 23.26
C PRO A 26 9.53 10.15 22.82
N ASN A 27 8.41 9.51 23.15
CA ASN A 27 8.16 8.10 22.83
C ASN A 27 7.73 7.86 21.38
N PHE A 28 7.57 8.91 20.57
CA PHE A 28 7.28 8.74 19.16
C PHE A 28 8.53 8.29 18.38
N PRO A 29 8.40 7.32 17.47
CA PRO A 29 9.51 6.92 16.61
C PRO A 29 10.10 8.13 15.86
N PRO A 30 11.43 8.18 15.66
CA PRO A 30 12.05 9.16 14.77
C PRO A 30 11.40 9.09 13.38
N GLY A 31 11.30 10.22 12.69
CA GLY A 31 10.71 10.29 11.36
C GLY A 31 9.17 10.15 11.30
N SER A 32 8.49 9.92 12.43
CA SER A 32 7.02 9.82 12.51
C SER A 32 6.29 11.13 12.16
N GLY A 33 6.98 12.26 12.21
CA GLY A 33 6.35 13.58 12.08
C GLY A 33 5.61 14.03 13.33
N LEU A 34 5.75 13.29 14.44
CA LEU A 34 5.04 13.53 15.69
C LEU A 34 5.97 14.00 16.83
N ASN A 35 7.26 14.17 16.55
CA ASN A 35 8.23 14.66 17.52
C ASN A 35 8.02 16.17 17.76
N GLY A 36 7.78 16.57 19.01
CA GLY A 36 7.46 17.93 19.42
C GLY A 36 5.97 18.17 19.74
N THR A 37 5.63 19.44 19.88
CA THR A 37 4.28 19.94 20.19
C THR A 37 3.40 20.08 18.95
N VAL A 38 3.99 20.19 17.76
CA VAL A 38 3.27 20.32 16.48
C VAL A 38 3.68 19.16 15.57
N SER A 39 2.71 18.49 14.94
CA SER A 39 2.98 17.44 13.97
C SER A 39 3.27 17.99 12.57
N ASP A 40 3.83 17.14 11.73
CA ASP A 40 3.81 17.31 10.28
C ASP A 40 2.38 17.51 9.76
N VAL A 41 2.29 18.16 8.60
CA VAL A 41 1.02 18.38 7.89
C VAL A 41 0.71 17.12 7.08
N VAL A 42 -0.50 16.58 7.23
CA VAL A 42 -0.98 15.46 6.44
C VAL A 42 -2.08 15.92 5.49
N ALA A 43 -2.10 15.39 4.28
CA ALA A 43 -3.15 15.65 3.32
C ALA A 43 -3.52 14.40 2.52
N ARG A 44 -4.78 14.36 2.07
CA ARG A 44 -5.31 13.37 1.14
C ARG A 44 -6.19 14.08 0.12
N ALA A 45 -6.15 13.61 -1.12
CA ALA A 45 -7.13 13.93 -2.15
C ALA A 45 -7.51 12.66 -2.90
N THR A 46 -8.80 12.41 -3.07
CA THR A 46 -9.35 11.34 -3.90
C THR A 46 -10.21 11.99 -4.98
N LEU A 47 -9.96 11.62 -6.23
CA LEU A 47 -10.63 12.14 -7.41
C LEU A 47 -11.15 10.96 -8.24
N ALA A 48 -12.46 10.87 -8.39
CA ALA A 48 -13.12 9.90 -9.25
C ALA A 48 -14.03 10.66 -10.25
N PRO A 49 -13.48 11.08 -11.40
CA PRO A 49 -14.23 11.88 -12.36
C PRO A 49 -15.21 11.07 -13.20
N THR A 50 -15.03 9.74 -13.26
CA THR A 50 -15.84 8.80 -14.01
C THR A 50 -15.88 7.44 -13.29
N ASP A 51 -16.82 6.57 -13.68
CA ASP A 51 -16.92 5.21 -13.11
C ASP A 51 -15.73 4.29 -13.43
N TRP A 52 -14.87 4.70 -14.38
CA TRP A 52 -13.72 3.93 -14.83
C TRP A 52 -12.38 4.52 -14.39
N LEU A 53 -12.36 5.65 -13.67
CA LEU A 53 -11.13 6.26 -13.17
C LEU A 53 -11.29 6.64 -11.69
N ASP A 54 -10.40 6.12 -10.86
CA ASP A 54 -10.25 6.52 -9.45
C ASP A 54 -8.78 6.82 -9.18
N MET A 55 -8.51 7.96 -8.55
CA MET A 55 -7.18 8.35 -8.13
C MET A 55 -7.18 8.81 -6.69
N THR A 56 -6.20 8.39 -5.91
CA THR A 56 -5.99 8.84 -4.54
C THR A 56 -4.53 9.24 -4.35
N TYR A 57 -4.31 10.42 -3.81
CA TYR A 57 -3.01 10.92 -3.40
C TYR A 57 -3.02 11.23 -1.90
N ARG A 58 -1.96 10.85 -1.20
CA ARG A 58 -1.74 11.09 0.22
C ARG A 58 -0.33 11.61 0.40
N THR A 59 -0.15 12.56 1.31
CA THR A 59 1.17 13.11 1.61
C THR A 59 1.30 13.49 3.07
N ARG A 60 2.55 13.48 3.55
CA ARG A 60 2.96 14.08 4.82
C ARG A 60 4.13 15.01 4.55
N LEU A 61 3.97 16.27 4.95
CA LEU A 61 4.92 17.34 4.74
C LEU A 61 5.48 17.80 6.09
N ASP A 62 6.78 18.05 6.14
CA ASP A 62 7.44 18.60 7.31
C ASP A 62 6.79 19.93 7.74
N LYS A 63 6.53 20.08 9.04
CA LYS A 63 5.83 21.27 9.57
C LYS A 63 6.58 22.59 9.38
N ASN A 64 7.90 22.57 9.23
CA ASN A 64 8.72 23.79 9.21
C ASN A 64 9.01 24.25 7.78
N ASN A 65 9.32 23.30 6.88
CA ASN A 65 9.79 23.62 5.53
C ASN A 65 8.94 23.00 4.42
N PHE A 66 7.88 22.25 4.75
CA PHE A 66 7.01 21.54 3.81
C PHE A 66 7.73 20.50 2.93
N ASP A 67 8.92 20.03 3.32
CA ASP A 67 9.58 18.93 2.64
C ASP A 67 8.69 17.67 2.68
N THR A 68 8.59 16.98 1.55
CA THR A 68 7.84 15.73 1.47
C THR A 68 8.54 14.65 2.31
N ARG A 69 7.89 14.22 3.40
CA ARG A 69 8.33 13.10 4.24
C ARG A 69 7.72 11.77 3.80
N PHE A 70 6.52 11.83 3.23
CA PHE A 70 5.80 10.68 2.70
C PHE A 70 4.91 11.11 1.54
N ALA A 71 4.84 10.31 0.49
CA ALA A 71 3.86 10.46 -0.58
C ALA A 71 3.37 9.08 -1.03
N ASP A 72 2.06 8.93 -1.21
CA ASP A 72 1.41 7.71 -1.72
C ASP A 72 0.42 8.13 -2.79
N ALA A 73 0.60 7.64 -4.01
CA ALA A 73 -0.27 7.90 -5.15
C ALA A 73 -0.78 6.58 -5.68
N LEU A 74 -2.08 6.45 -5.83
CA LEU A 74 -2.76 5.28 -6.38
C LEU A 74 -3.70 5.74 -7.48
N ALA A 75 -3.65 5.09 -8.63
CA ALA A 75 -4.58 5.30 -9.73
C ALA A 75 -5.12 3.94 -10.18
N THR A 76 -6.43 3.83 -10.35
CA THR A 76 -7.10 2.68 -10.93
C THR A 76 -7.88 3.13 -12.15
N VAL A 77 -7.68 2.42 -13.27
CA VAL A 77 -8.31 2.71 -14.55
C VAL A 77 -8.97 1.45 -15.09
N GLY A 78 -10.21 1.54 -15.54
CA GLY A 78 -10.92 0.49 -16.23
C GLY A 78 -12.30 0.17 -15.66
N VAL A 79 -12.98 -0.77 -16.29
CA VAL A 79 -14.35 -1.18 -15.97
C VAL A 79 -14.33 -2.42 -15.05
N PRO A 80 -15.45 -2.80 -14.40
CA PRO A 80 -15.46 -3.99 -13.53
C PRO A 80 -14.89 -5.26 -14.14
N LYS A 81 -15.03 -5.45 -15.46
CA LYS A 81 -14.48 -6.60 -16.20
C LYS A 81 -12.97 -6.57 -16.37
N PHE A 82 -12.34 -5.40 -16.41
CA PHE A 82 -10.90 -5.26 -16.60
C PHE A 82 -10.41 -3.93 -16.02
N ARG A 83 -9.50 -4.01 -15.04
CA ARG A 83 -8.93 -2.88 -14.32
C ARG A 83 -7.42 -2.96 -14.30
N VAL A 84 -6.78 -1.82 -14.40
CA VAL A 84 -5.34 -1.62 -14.25
C VAL A 84 -5.12 -0.68 -13.07
N THR A 85 -4.16 -0.98 -12.23
CA THR A 85 -3.80 -0.17 -11.06
C THR A 85 -2.33 0.20 -11.13
N ALA A 86 -2.02 1.46 -10.89
CA ALA A 86 -0.67 1.96 -10.70
C ALA A 86 -0.56 2.63 -9.33
N GLY A 87 0.46 2.26 -8.58
CA GLY A 87 0.74 2.78 -7.25
C GLY A 87 2.17 3.30 -7.18
N TYR A 88 2.39 4.35 -6.41
CA TYR A 88 3.70 4.90 -6.11
C TYR A 88 3.75 5.26 -4.63
N ILE A 89 4.81 4.86 -3.94
CA ILE A 89 5.02 5.20 -2.54
C ILE A 89 6.45 5.70 -2.33
N TYR A 90 6.56 6.86 -1.71
CA TYR A 90 7.79 7.47 -1.26
C TYR A 90 7.73 7.71 0.24
N SER A 91 8.83 7.45 0.93
CA SER A 91 9.03 7.82 2.32
C SER A 91 10.50 8.10 2.55
N THR A 92 10.82 9.17 3.27
CA THR A 92 12.22 9.50 3.62
C THR A 92 12.89 8.43 4.48
N TYR A 93 12.09 7.63 5.17
CA TYR A 93 12.55 6.51 6.00
C TYR A 93 11.91 5.20 5.55
N ASN A 94 12.61 4.08 5.75
CA ASN A 94 12.05 2.75 5.54
C ASN A 94 11.57 2.17 6.88
N PRO A 95 10.26 2.21 7.18
CA PRO A 95 9.74 1.75 8.46
C PRO A 95 9.86 0.22 8.63
N TYR A 96 10.10 -0.55 7.56
CA TYR A 96 10.26 -2.01 7.66
C TYR A 96 11.47 -2.40 8.52
N THR A 97 12.52 -1.59 8.51
CA THR A 97 13.76 -1.87 9.23
C THR A 97 13.82 -1.18 10.59
N TYR A 98 12.72 -0.54 11.03
CA TYR A 98 12.71 0.17 12.31
C TYR A 98 12.92 -0.77 13.49
N TYR A 99 12.34 -1.98 13.44
CA TYR A 99 12.39 -2.96 14.52
C TYR A 99 13.56 -3.94 14.42
N ASP A 100 14.29 -3.94 13.30
CA ASP A 100 15.47 -4.81 13.07
C ASP A 100 16.74 -4.28 13.78
N GLN A 101 16.61 -3.23 14.58
CA GLN A 101 17.73 -2.51 15.18
C GLN A 101 17.31 -1.80 16.48
N PRO A 102 18.26 -1.52 17.39
CA PRO A 102 17.95 -0.86 18.65
C PRO A 102 17.42 0.57 18.42
N PRO A 103 16.35 0.99 19.12
CA PRO A 103 15.91 2.38 19.12
C PRO A 103 16.82 3.25 20.01
N PRO A 104 17.26 4.44 19.56
CA PRO A 104 17.01 5.02 18.25
C PRO A 104 17.86 4.35 17.14
N PRO A 105 17.32 4.16 15.91
CA PRO A 105 18.05 3.59 14.79
C PRO A 105 19.40 4.27 14.57
N PRO A 106 20.51 3.52 14.45
CA PRO A 106 21.84 4.05 14.16
C PRO A 106 21.85 4.85 12.85
N VAL A 107 22.57 5.98 12.83
CA VAL A 107 22.73 6.80 11.62
C VAL A 107 23.36 5.96 10.51
N GLY A 108 22.79 6.03 9.30
CA GLY A 108 23.25 5.24 8.15
C GLY A 108 22.71 3.81 8.10
N SER A 109 21.89 3.39 9.07
CA SER A 109 21.15 2.14 8.98
C SER A 109 20.10 2.14 7.86
N GLY A 110 19.59 0.95 7.52
CA GLY A 110 18.55 0.77 6.51
C GLY A 110 17.24 1.54 6.78
N PHE A 111 17.03 2.04 8.01
CA PHE A 111 15.89 2.89 8.34
C PHE A 111 15.99 4.28 7.70
N TYR A 112 17.20 4.79 7.54
CA TYR A 112 17.45 6.09 6.88
C TYR A 112 17.56 5.97 5.36
N THR A 113 17.46 4.76 4.80
CA THR A 113 17.33 4.58 3.36
C THR A 113 15.90 4.91 2.94
N PRO A 114 15.69 5.85 2.00
CA PRO A 114 14.36 6.18 1.53
C PRO A 114 13.68 4.97 0.88
N ARG A 115 12.40 4.78 1.19
CA ARG A 115 11.55 3.83 0.47
C ARG A 115 10.96 4.54 -0.74
N ASN A 116 11.17 4.00 -1.94
CA ASN A 116 10.69 4.60 -3.18
C ASN A 116 10.23 3.50 -4.12
N GLU A 117 8.96 3.12 -4.08
CA GLU A 117 8.46 1.94 -4.78
C GLU A 117 7.36 2.29 -5.77
N ILE A 118 7.38 1.62 -6.91
CA ILE A 118 6.27 1.60 -7.87
C ILE A 118 5.60 0.22 -7.83
N THR A 119 4.27 0.21 -7.87
CA THR A 119 3.45 -0.99 -7.99
C THR A 119 2.60 -0.90 -9.24
N LEU A 120 2.57 -1.95 -10.04
CA LEU A 120 1.67 -2.07 -11.19
C LEU A 120 0.85 -3.34 -11.02
N GLY A 121 -0.44 -3.26 -11.31
CA GLY A 121 -1.34 -4.40 -11.23
C GLY A 121 -2.41 -4.37 -12.30
N ALA A 122 -2.96 -5.55 -12.60
CA ALA A 122 -4.10 -5.70 -13.47
C ALA A 122 -5.02 -6.79 -12.92
N ALA A 123 -6.32 -6.61 -13.09
CA ALA A 123 -7.33 -7.57 -12.69
C ALA A 123 -8.44 -7.66 -13.74
N THR A 124 -8.96 -8.86 -13.95
CA THR A 124 -10.05 -9.14 -14.87
C THR A 124 -11.04 -10.10 -14.25
N SER A 125 -12.32 -9.90 -14.56
CA SER A 125 -13.38 -10.84 -14.23
C SER A 125 -14.13 -11.18 -15.50
N PHE A 126 -14.16 -12.47 -15.83
CA PHE A 126 -14.84 -12.98 -17.00
C PHE A 126 -15.60 -14.26 -16.67
N SER A 127 -16.93 -14.21 -16.80
CA SER A 127 -17.81 -15.33 -16.46
C SER A 127 -17.55 -15.79 -15.02
N GLN A 128 -17.15 -17.05 -14.82
CA GLN A 128 -16.84 -17.66 -13.55
C GLN A 128 -15.37 -17.50 -13.11
N TYR A 129 -14.56 -16.77 -13.89
CA TYR A 129 -13.13 -16.61 -13.63
C TYR A 129 -12.80 -15.20 -13.17
N ARG A 130 -11.95 -15.10 -12.14
CA ARG A 130 -11.33 -13.85 -11.68
C ARG A 130 -9.82 -14.03 -11.70
N LEU A 131 -9.11 -13.19 -12.44
CA LEU A 131 -7.66 -13.20 -12.50
C LEU A 131 -7.12 -11.84 -12.06
N ALA A 132 -6.03 -11.83 -11.32
CA ALA A 132 -5.32 -10.62 -10.95
C ALA A 132 -3.82 -10.88 -10.89
N ALA A 133 -3.01 -9.89 -11.20
CA ALA A 133 -1.57 -9.94 -11.03
C ALA A 133 -1.04 -8.55 -10.63
N TYR A 134 0.07 -8.54 -9.91
CA TYR A 134 0.80 -7.32 -9.58
C TYR A 134 2.30 -7.55 -9.54
N LEU A 135 3.04 -6.47 -9.73
CA LEU A 135 4.47 -6.38 -9.50
C LEU A 135 4.76 -5.12 -8.70
N ARG A 136 5.81 -5.16 -7.90
CA ARG A 136 6.30 -4.04 -7.11
C ARG A 136 7.81 -3.98 -7.17
N ARG A 137 8.34 -2.81 -7.48
CA ARG A 137 9.77 -2.56 -7.63
C ARG A 137 10.18 -1.33 -6.82
N ASP A 138 11.30 -1.43 -6.14
CA ASP A 138 11.94 -0.30 -5.47
C ASP A 138 12.87 0.41 -6.47
N LEU A 139 12.60 1.70 -6.67
CA LEU A 139 13.31 2.59 -7.56
C LEU A 139 14.57 3.20 -6.93
N ALA A 140 14.64 3.27 -5.59
CA ALA A 140 15.85 3.74 -4.89
C ALA A 140 16.95 2.68 -4.92
N THR A 141 16.60 1.41 -4.72
CA THR A 141 17.57 0.30 -4.75
C THR A 141 17.64 -0.42 -6.10
N ASN A 142 16.72 -0.09 -7.02
CA ASN A 142 16.56 -0.73 -8.34
C ASN A 142 16.21 -2.24 -8.28
N GLN A 143 15.74 -2.72 -7.13
CA GLN A 143 15.44 -4.14 -6.87
C GLN A 143 13.94 -4.44 -6.98
N MET A 144 13.60 -5.67 -7.34
CA MET A 144 12.22 -6.15 -7.25
C MET A 144 11.84 -6.31 -5.77
N VAL A 145 10.65 -5.85 -5.37
CA VAL A 145 10.13 -6.03 -4.01
C VAL A 145 9.29 -7.29 -3.94
N GLY A 146 8.40 -7.47 -4.91
CA GLY A 146 7.52 -8.62 -4.96
C GLY A 146 6.70 -8.70 -6.24
N VAL A 147 6.25 -9.91 -6.55
CA VAL A 147 5.27 -10.16 -7.60
C VAL A 147 4.19 -11.09 -7.04
N GLY A 148 2.97 -10.96 -7.54
CA GLY A 148 1.88 -11.84 -7.16
C GLY A 148 0.88 -12.03 -8.29
N ALA A 149 0.22 -13.18 -8.26
CA ALA A 149 -0.87 -13.52 -9.15
C ALA A 149 -1.95 -14.28 -8.38
N THR A 150 -3.19 -14.09 -8.78
CA THR A 150 -4.33 -14.82 -8.22
C THR A 150 -5.25 -15.21 -9.36
N GLY A 151 -5.61 -16.48 -9.40
CA GLY A 151 -6.68 -16.98 -10.24
C GLY A 151 -7.76 -17.60 -9.36
N ALA A 152 -9.00 -17.27 -9.62
CA ALA A 152 -10.14 -17.84 -8.91
C ALA A 152 -11.20 -18.31 -9.91
N TYR A 153 -11.79 -19.45 -9.61
CA TYR A 153 -12.96 -19.97 -10.29
C TYR A 153 -14.13 -20.02 -9.29
N GLU A 154 -15.29 -19.52 -9.70
CA GLU A 154 -16.47 -19.40 -8.85
C GLU A 154 -17.73 -19.90 -9.56
N ASN A 155 -18.38 -20.88 -8.95
CA ASN A 155 -19.72 -21.34 -9.35
C ASN A 155 -20.72 -21.20 -8.18
N GLU A 156 -21.89 -21.82 -8.31
CA GLU A 156 -22.96 -21.77 -7.30
C GLU A 156 -22.63 -22.49 -5.99
N CYS A 157 -21.72 -23.46 -6.01
CA CYS A 157 -21.42 -24.32 -4.86
C CYS A 157 -20.12 -23.93 -4.15
N PHE A 158 -19.08 -23.59 -4.91
CA PHE A 158 -17.75 -23.36 -4.38
C PHE A 158 -16.96 -22.28 -5.13
N ILE A 159 -15.90 -21.83 -4.48
CA ILE A 159 -14.87 -20.94 -5.00
C ILE A 159 -13.53 -21.66 -4.84
N PHE A 160 -12.77 -21.76 -5.91
CA PHE A 160 -11.41 -22.30 -5.89
C PHE A 160 -10.43 -21.20 -6.24
N ASP A 161 -9.57 -20.81 -5.28
CA ASP A 161 -8.54 -19.80 -5.44
C ASP A 161 -7.15 -20.45 -5.50
N VAL A 162 -6.36 -19.97 -6.45
CA VAL A 162 -4.92 -20.23 -6.56
C VAL A 162 -4.21 -18.90 -6.44
N LYS A 163 -3.42 -18.72 -5.37
CA LYS A 163 -2.65 -17.50 -5.11
C LYS A 163 -1.18 -17.81 -5.17
N PHE A 164 -0.46 -17.11 -6.02
CA PHE A 164 1.00 -17.12 -6.09
C PHE A 164 1.51 -15.78 -5.59
N PHE A 165 2.48 -15.77 -4.68
CA PHE A 165 3.26 -14.58 -4.41
C PHE A 165 4.73 -14.93 -4.20
N ARG A 166 5.60 -14.05 -4.68
CA ARG A 166 7.05 -14.07 -4.45
C ARG A 166 7.44 -12.75 -3.82
N ARG A 167 8.04 -12.81 -2.65
CA ARG A 167 8.73 -11.67 -2.01
C ARG A 167 10.23 -11.80 -2.26
N TYR A 168 10.84 -10.73 -2.73
CA TYR A 168 12.28 -10.66 -3.00
C TYR A 168 13.04 -9.89 -1.91
N THR A 169 12.35 -9.07 -1.11
CA THR A 169 12.98 -8.35 -0.01
C THR A 169 13.41 -9.31 1.09
N SER A 170 14.63 -9.11 1.57
CA SER A 170 15.19 -9.76 2.75
C SER A 170 15.05 -8.86 3.98
N ILE A 171 14.68 -9.44 5.10
CA ILE A 171 14.64 -8.76 6.40
C ILE A 171 15.47 -9.63 7.35
N GLU A 172 16.51 -9.06 7.96
CA GLU A 172 17.49 -9.81 8.76
C GLU A 172 18.06 -11.04 8.02
N ASN A 173 17.80 -12.25 8.55
CA ASN A 173 18.28 -13.54 8.03
C ASN A 173 17.27 -14.25 7.10
N ASP A 174 16.19 -13.58 6.72
CA ASP A 174 15.21 -14.06 5.75
C ASP A 174 15.55 -13.56 4.35
N HIS A 175 15.58 -14.46 3.36
CA HIS A 175 15.98 -14.18 1.97
C HIS A 175 14.79 -14.09 1.02
N GLY A 176 13.62 -13.73 1.54
CA GLY A 176 12.37 -13.70 0.80
C GLY A 176 11.73 -15.08 0.70
N ALA A 177 10.51 -15.12 0.16
CA ALA A 177 9.69 -16.33 0.15
C ALA A 177 8.92 -16.46 -1.16
N THR A 178 8.78 -17.70 -1.65
CA THR A 178 7.79 -18.05 -2.68
C THR A 178 6.69 -18.86 -2.01
N THR A 179 5.44 -18.50 -2.25
CA THR A 179 4.31 -19.24 -1.72
C THR A 179 3.27 -19.44 -2.81
N VAL A 180 2.75 -20.67 -2.87
CA VAL A 180 1.58 -21.03 -3.66
C VAL A 180 0.52 -21.52 -2.70
N LEU A 181 -0.61 -20.83 -2.66
CA LEU A 181 -1.73 -21.17 -1.79
C LEU A 181 -2.91 -21.63 -2.63
N PHE A 182 -3.44 -22.80 -2.26
CA PHE A 182 -4.69 -23.34 -2.78
C PHE A 182 -5.76 -23.22 -1.71
N GLN A 183 -6.87 -22.59 -2.03
CA GLN A 183 -7.97 -22.37 -1.10
C GLN A 183 -9.28 -22.79 -1.76
N LEU A 184 -10.02 -23.68 -1.11
CA LEU A 184 -11.34 -24.14 -1.55
C LEU A 184 -12.39 -23.64 -0.55
N THR A 185 -13.33 -22.85 -1.03
CA THR A 185 -14.39 -22.25 -0.21
C THR A 185 -15.75 -22.78 -0.67
N PHE A 186 -16.48 -23.47 0.20
CA PHE A 186 -17.87 -23.87 -0.06
C PHE A 186 -18.81 -22.77 0.40
N LYS A 187 -19.67 -22.27 -0.48
CA LYS A 187 -20.55 -21.12 -0.18
C LYS A 187 -21.53 -21.40 0.97
N THR A 188 -21.81 -22.67 1.26
CA THR A 188 -22.78 -23.10 2.28
C THR A 188 -22.17 -23.67 3.56
N ILE A 189 -20.91 -24.15 3.53
CA ILE A 189 -20.31 -24.91 4.65
C ILE A 189 -19.03 -24.23 5.19
N GLY A 190 -18.45 -23.29 4.45
CA GLY A 190 -17.29 -22.50 4.89
C GLY A 190 -16.01 -22.77 4.09
N GLN A 191 -14.91 -22.18 4.55
CA GLN A 191 -13.63 -22.14 3.85
C GLN A 191 -12.64 -23.19 4.36
N PHE A 192 -12.00 -23.91 3.45
CA PHE A 192 -10.91 -24.84 3.74
C PHE A 192 -9.64 -24.40 2.99
N GLY A 193 -8.58 -24.08 3.75
CA GLY A 193 -7.28 -23.72 3.20
C GLY A 193 -6.25 -24.81 3.45
N PHE A 194 -5.38 -25.06 2.48
CA PHE A 194 -4.21 -25.92 2.66
C PHE A 194 -3.02 -25.10 3.15
N HIS A 195 -2.46 -25.43 4.30
CA HIS A 195 -1.12 -25.00 4.71
C HIS A 195 -0.13 -26.09 4.30
N ALA A 196 0.74 -25.81 3.34
CA ALA A 196 1.91 -26.63 3.09
C ALA A 196 3.09 -26.00 3.84
N PHE A 197 3.38 -26.58 5.02
CA PHE A 197 4.57 -26.48 5.87
C PHE A 197 5.13 -25.08 6.17
#